data_AF-A0A348PNW2-F1
#
_entry.id   AF-A0A348PNW2-F1
#
_cell.length_a   1.000
_cell.length_b   1.000
_cell.length_c   1.000
_cell.angle_alpha   90.00
_cell.angle_beta   90.00
_cell.angle_gamma   90.00
#
_symmetry.space_group_name_H-M   'P 1'
#
loop_
_entity.id
_entity.type
_entity.pdbx_description
1 polymer ?
#
loop_
_entity_poly.entity_id
_entity_poly.type
_entity_poly.pdbx_seq_one_letter_code
_entity_poly.pdbx_strand_id
1 'polypeptide(L)' 'MFGFGKKLGISFSLKRLVGITGLKSSIAHKTGIPLTKGGVERKVGRGIIRTVFGKIFNW' A
#
# COMPACT_ATOMS: atom_id res chain seq x y z
N MET A 1 6.02 -13.83 -8.85
CA MET A 1 6.83 -12.86 -9.63
C MET A 1 7.07 -13.54 -10.96
N PHE A 2 6.57 -12.98 -12.07
CA PHE A 2 6.55 -13.66 -13.37
C PHE A 2 7.16 -12.72 -14.43
N GLY A 3 8.46 -12.83 -14.66
CA GLY A 3 9.07 -12.34 -15.90
C GLY A 3 10.33 -11.50 -15.78
N PHE A 4 11.37 -12.03 -16.44
CA PHE A 4 12.59 -11.43 -16.99
C PHE A 4 13.63 -10.87 -16.00
N GLY A 5 14.56 -11.77 -15.67
CA GLY A 5 15.62 -11.57 -14.72
C GLY A 5 16.54 -10.38 -15.04
N LYS A 6 16.92 -9.70 -13.96
CA LYS A 6 18.15 -8.93 -13.68
C LYS A 6 18.67 -7.89 -14.69
N LYS A 7 18.28 -7.89 -15.96
CA LYS A 7 18.91 -7.08 -17.01
C LYS A 7 18.13 -5.83 -17.39
N LEU A 8 16.83 -5.74 -17.06
CA LEU A 8 15.98 -4.61 -17.43
C LEU A 8 15.24 -3.94 -16.26
N GLY A 9 15.34 -4.42 -15.02
CA GLY A 9 14.68 -3.81 -13.85
C GLY A 9 13.13 -3.82 -13.86
N ILE A 10 12.52 -4.15 -15.00
CA ILE A 10 11.07 -4.29 -15.18
C ILE A 10 10.65 -5.70 -14.77
N SER A 11 10.09 -5.83 -13.57
CA SER A 11 9.35 -7.04 -13.17
C SER A 11 7.96 -7.02 -13.78
N PHE A 12 7.75 -7.86 -14.79
CA PHE A 12 6.44 -8.00 -15.41
C PHE A 12 5.47 -8.74 -14.47
N SER A 13 4.19 -8.42 -14.55
CA SER A 13 3.15 -9.11 -13.81
C SER A 13 1.84 -9.05 -14.58
N LEU A 14 1.18 -10.19 -14.73
CA LEU A 14 -0.12 -10.30 -15.39
C LEU A 14 -1.18 -9.38 -14.74
N LYS A 15 -1.12 -9.17 -13.42
CA LYS A 15 -2.03 -8.26 -12.71
C LYS A 15 -1.85 -6.78 -13.13
N ARG A 16 -0.65 -6.42 -13.62
CA ARG A 16 -0.34 -5.09 -14.14
C ARG A 16 -0.80 -4.95 -15.59
N LEU A 17 -0.65 -6.00 -16.40
CA LEU A 17 -1.13 -6.06 -17.78
C LEU A 17 -2.66 -6.02 -17.87
N VAL A 18 -3.35 -6.74 -16.99
CA VAL A 18 -4.82 -6.73 -16.88
C VAL A 18 -5.35 -5.42 -16.24
N GLY A 19 -4.47 -4.50 -15.85
CA GLY A 19 -4.86 -3.16 -15.36
C GLY A 19 -5.39 -3.08 -13.93
N ILE A 20 -5.57 -4.22 -13.23
CA ILE A 20 -6.07 -4.28 -11.84
C ILE A 20 -5.20 -3.45 -10.89
N THR A 21 -3.87 -3.46 -11.10
CA THR A 21 -2.93 -2.66 -10.31
C THR A 21 -3.13 -1.16 -10.54
N GLY A 22 -3.37 -0.73 -11.77
CA GLY A 22 -3.60 0.69 -12.11
C GLY A 22 -4.90 1.21 -11.53
N LEU A 23 -5.96 0.40 -11.58
CA LEU A 23 -7.26 0.71 -10.97
C LEU A 23 -7.15 0.92 -9.45
N LYS A 24 -6.49 -0.01 -8.75
CA LYS A 24 -6.20 0.14 -7.31
C LYS A 24 -5.42 1.42 -7.00
N SER A 25 -4.43 1.77 -7.83
CA SER A 25 -3.68 3.02 -7.64
C SER A 25 -4.57 4.25 -7.84
N SER A 26 -5.35 4.30 -8.92
CA SER A 26 -6.24 5.42 -9.21
C SER A 26 -7.26 5.68 -8.10
N ILE A 27 -7.88 4.60 -7.58
CA ILE A 27 -8.82 4.72 -6.46
C ILE A 27 -8.10 5.18 -5.19
N ALA A 28 -6.89 4.68 -4.92
CA ALA A 28 -6.10 5.13 -3.77
C ALA A 28 -5.73 6.62 -3.86
N HIS A 29 -5.38 7.12 -5.04
CA HIS A 29 -5.09 8.55 -5.25
C HIS A 29 -6.34 9.43 -5.16
N LYS A 30 -7.49 8.95 -5.68
CA LYS A 30 -8.76 9.69 -5.59
C LYS A 30 -9.31 9.74 -4.17
N THR A 31 -9.22 8.64 -3.42
CA THR A 31 -9.79 8.54 -2.06
C THR A 31 -8.80 8.95 -0.97
N GLY A 32 -7.50 9.04 -1.27
CA GLY A 32 -6.45 9.27 -0.28
C GLY A 32 -6.26 8.11 0.72
N ILE A 33 -6.93 6.98 0.49
CA ILE A 33 -6.86 5.79 1.35
C ILE A 33 -5.94 4.78 0.67
N PRO A 34 -4.85 4.35 1.32
CA PRO A 34 -3.99 3.35 0.73
C PRO A 34 -4.73 2.02 0.62
N LEU A 35 -4.88 1.51 -0.61
CA LEU A 35 -5.50 0.21 -0.88
C LEU A 35 -4.50 -0.96 -0.87
N THR A 36 -3.28 -0.70 -0.39
CA THR A 36 -2.23 -1.70 -0.18
C THR A 36 -2.34 -2.24 1.24
N LYS A 37 -2.07 -3.55 1.45
CA LYS A 37 -2.11 -4.16 2.80
C LYS A 37 -1.27 -3.37 3.81
N GLY A 38 0.00 -3.14 3.48
CA GLY A 38 0.91 -2.39 4.36
C GLY A 38 0.49 -0.94 4.61
N GLY A 39 -0.18 -0.28 3.66
CA GLY A 39 -0.67 1.07 3.86
C GLY A 39 -1.88 1.12 4.80
N VAL A 40 -2.79 0.14 4.70
CA VAL A 40 -3.90 -0.04 5.64
C VAL A 40 -3.36 -0.36 7.03
N GLU A 41 -2.43 -1.32 7.15
CA GLU A 41 -1.80 -1.70 8.43
C GLU A 41 -1.13 -0.50 9.11
N ARG A 42 -0.43 0.36 8.35
CA ARG A 42 0.19 1.58 8.91
C ARG A 42 -0.83 2.63 9.33
N LYS A 43 -1.98 2.73 8.67
CA LYS A 43 -3.04 3.69 9.01
C LYS A 43 -3.79 3.24 10.26
N VAL A 44 -4.16 1.96 10.32
CA VAL A 44 -4.79 1.34 11.48
C VAL A 44 -3.84 1.30 12.67
N GLY A 45 -2.60 0.85 12.47
CA GLY A 45 -1.56 0.81 13.50
C GLY A 45 -1.28 2.18 14.10
N ARG A 46 -1.18 3.25 13.28
CA ARG A 46 -1.07 4.63 13.81
C ARG A 46 -2.27 5.02 14.65
N GLY A 47 -3.49 4.65 14.24
CA GLY A 47 -4.69 4.92 15.02
C GLY A 47 -4.66 4.23 16.38
N ILE A 48 -4.35 2.92 16.40
CA ILE A 48 -4.27 2.13 17.63
C ILE A 48 -3.17 2.68 18.55
N ILE A 49 -1.96 2.89 18.03
CA ILE A 49 -0.83 3.43 18.81
C ILE A 49 -1.19 4.80 19.37
N ARG A 50 -1.80 5.69 18.58
CA ARG A 50 -2.18 7.03 19.05
C ARG A 50 -3.26 6.96 20.14
N THR A 51 -4.22 6.06 20.03
CA THR A 51 -5.26 5.90 21.05
C THR A 51 -4.73 5.27 22.34
N VAL A 52 -3.88 4.25 22.22
CA VAL A 52 -3.35 3.48 23.37
C VAL A 52 -2.20 4.22 24.04
N PHE A 53 -1.19 4.64 23.27
CA PHE A 53 0.00 5.30 23.78
C PHE A 53 -0.08 6.83 23.80
N GLY A 54 -0.90 7.47 22.96
CA GLY A 54 -1.06 8.93 23.01
C GLY A 54 -1.69 9.41 24.32
N LYS A 55 -2.51 8.56 24.96
CA LYS A 55 -3.09 8.83 26.28
C LYS A 55 -2.11 8.60 27.44
N ILE A 56 -1.14 7.70 27.24
CA ILE A 56 -0.14 7.32 28.24
C ILE A 56 1.10 8.23 28.19
N PHE A 57 1.53 8.63 26.99
CA PHE A 57 2.81 9.31 26.80
C PHE A 57 2.69 10.82 26.52
N ASN A 58 1.47 11.37 26.44
CA ASN A 58 1.15 12.80 26.26
C ASN A 58 2.18 13.54 25.37
N TRP A 59 2.37 12.99 24.16
CA TRP A 59 3.24 13.53 23.11
C TRP A 59 2.41 14.19 22.02
#